data_AF-A0A2V2PTN1-F1
#
_entry.id   AF-A0A2V2PTN1-F1
#
_cell.length_a   1.000
_cell.length_b   1.000
_cell.length_c   1.000
_cell.angle_alpha   90.00
_cell.angle_beta   90.00
_cell.angle_gamma   90.00
#
_symmetry.space_group_name_H-M   'P 1'
#
loop_
_entity.id
_entity.type
_entity.pdbx_description
1 polymer ?
#
loop_
_entity_poly.entity_id
_entity_poly.type
_entity_poly.pdbx_seq_one_letter_code
_entity_poly.pdbx_strand_id
1 'polypeptide(L)' 'MGTEGEIATNTDPAGPWSLVVPLKPLARAKSRLGRAAGESLRPRLALAFAQDTVAAALSCARVRDVVVVTD' A
#
# COMPACT_ATOMS: atom_id res chain seq x y z
N MET A 1 0.19 21.88 -23.56
CA MET A 1 -1.24 22.10 -23.33
C MET A 1 -1.69 20.96 -22.43
N GLY A 2 -1.71 21.19 -21.12
CA GLY A 2 -2.05 20.16 -20.14
C GLY A 2 -3.54 19.92 -20.16
N THR A 3 -3.95 18.67 -20.34
CA THR A 3 -5.31 18.24 -20.03
C THR A 3 -5.35 17.90 -18.54
N GLU A 4 -5.64 18.91 -17.74
CA GLU A 4 -6.17 18.73 -16.40
C GLU A 4 -7.54 18.03 -16.48
N GLY A 5 -7.73 17.01 -15.65
CA GLY A 5 -9.04 16.79 -15.05
C GLY A 5 -9.97 15.74 -15.66
N GLU A 6 -9.49 14.73 -16.38
CA GLU A 6 -10.30 13.50 -16.50
C GLU A 6 -10.10 12.69 -15.21
N ILE A 7 -11.04 12.80 -14.27
CA ILE A 7 -11.15 11.83 -13.19
C ILE A 7 -11.37 10.50 -13.89
N ALA A 8 -10.32 9.69 -14.00
CA ALA A 8 -10.37 8.38 -14.61
C ALA A 8 -11.28 7.49 -13.76
N THR A 9 -12.59 7.59 -13.92
CA THR A 9 -13.52 6.54 -13.54
C THR A 9 -13.29 5.41 -14.51
N ASN A 10 -12.30 4.57 -14.19
CA ASN A 10 -12.04 3.31 -14.86
C ASN A 10 -13.29 2.44 -14.74
N THR A 11 -14.16 2.53 -15.74
CA THR A 11 -15.49 1.90 -15.75
C THR A 11 -15.42 0.52 -16.39
N ASP A 12 -14.22 0.07 -16.80
CA ASP A 12 -13.98 -1.32 -17.15
C ASP A 12 -13.58 -2.11 -15.88
N PRO A 13 -14.52 -2.83 -15.23
CA PRO A 13 -14.20 -3.64 -14.06
C PRO A 13 -13.29 -4.82 -14.39
N ALA A 14 -12.99 -5.11 -15.66
CA ALA A 14 -12.12 -6.21 -16.09
C ALA A 14 -10.68 -5.78 -16.43
N GLY A 15 -10.47 -4.51 -16.81
CA GLY A 15 -9.16 -3.96 -17.17
C GLY A 15 -8.12 -3.99 -16.04
N PRO A 16 -6.82 -3.85 -16.37
CA PRO A 16 -5.74 -3.75 -15.39
C PRO A 16 -5.83 -2.42 -14.60
N TRP A 17 -5.44 -2.46 -13.33
CA TRP A 17 -5.57 -1.34 -12.40
C TRP A 17 -4.28 -1.09 -11.60
N SER A 18 -4.07 0.17 -11.20
CA SER A 18 -3.02 0.54 -10.24
C SER A 18 -3.57 0.49 -8.82
N LEU A 19 -2.74 0.06 -7.88
CA LEU A 19 -3.06 0.09 -6.44
C LEU A 19 -2.28 1.20 -5.75
N VAL A 20 -2.96 2.03 -4.97
CA VAL A 20 -2.32 2.97 -4.05
C VAL A 20 -2.33 2.39 -2.64
N VAL A 21 -1.15 2.27 -2.02
CA VAL A 21 -0.98 1.73 -0.66
C VAL A 21 -0.48 2.83 0.27
N PRO A 22 -1.34 3.42 1.12
CA PRO A 22 -0.89 4.40 2.10
C PRO A 22 -0.14 3.71 3.25
N LEU A 23 1.05 4.20 3.56
CA LEU A 23 1.89 3.77 4.67
C LEU A 23 2.01 4.90 5.69
N LYS A 24 1.75 4.59 6.96
CA LYS A 24 2.05 5.50 8.08
C LYS A 24 3.54 5.40 8.43
N PRO A 25 4.16 6.43 9.03
CA PRO A 25 5.50 6.31 9.61
C PRO A 25 5.62 5.04 10.43
N LEU A 26 6.62 4.23 10.12
CA LEU A 26 6.81 2.92 10.77
C LEU A 26 6.92 3.06 12.30
N ALA A 27 7.53 4.17 12.76
CA ALA A 27 7.62 4.52 14.16
C ALA A 27 6.26 4.67 14.85
N ARG A 28 5.18 5.03 14.14
CA ARG A 28 3.82 5.23 14.68
C ARG A 28 2.84 4.13 14.25
N ALA A 29 3.20 3.30 13.29
CA ALA A 29 2.33 2.29 12.70
C ALA A 29 2.04 1.13 13.67
N LYS A 30 0.86 0.51 13.50
CA LYS A 30 0.46 -0.74 14.17
C LYS A 30 0.66 -0.71 15.70
N SER A 31 0.31 0.38 16.39
CA SER A 31 0.49 0.52 17.85
C SER A 31 -0.09 -0.64 18.67
N ARG A 32 -1.20 -1.24 18.21
CA ARG A 32 -1.80 -2.44 18.83
C ARG A 32 -0.87 -3.65 18.80
N LEU A 33 0.00 -3.77 17.79
CA LEU A 33 0.99 -4.85 17.65
C LEU A 33 2.11 -4.75 18.70
N GLY A 34 2.49 -3.54 19.11
CA GLY A 34 3.54 -3.33 20.11
C GLY A 34 3.20 -3.99 21.45
N ARG A 35 1.90 -4.06 21.79
CA ARG A 35 1.41 -4.76 22.99
C ARG A 35 1.63 -6.28 22.95
N ALA A 36 1.72 -6.88 21.76
CA ALA A 36 1.81 -8.33 21.59
C ALA A 36 3.23 -8.79 21.18
N ALA A 37 3.95 -8.00 20.39
CA ALA A 37 5.25 -8.37 19.80
C ALA A 37 6.43 -7.54 20.35
N GLY A 38 6.18 -6.59 21.24
CA GLY A 38 7.19 -5.69 21.78
C GLY A 38 7.42 -4.46 20.90
N GLU A 39 7.75 -3.35 21.56
CA GLU A 39 7.85 -2.04 20.91
C GLU A 39 9.08 -1.91 20.00
N SER A 40 10.17 -2.61 20.33
CA SER A 40 11.40 -2.62 19.53
C SER A 40 11.21 -3.35 18.19
N LEU A 41 10.40 -4.40 18.15
CA LEU A 41 10.13 -5.16 16.91
C LEU A 41 9.01 -4.54 16.07
N ARG A 42 8.11 -3.74 16.67
CA ARG A 42 6.92 -3.20 16.02
C ARG A 42 7.21 -2.48 14.69
N PRO A 43 8.20 -1.57 14.55
CA PRO A 43 8.46 -0.91 13.27
C PRO A 43 8.91 -1.87 12.17
N ARG A 44 9.73 -2.88 12.53
CA ARG A 44 10.20 -3.90 11.58
C ARG A 44 9.06 -4.78 11.09
N LEU A 45 8.17 -5.21 12.00
CA LEU A 45 6.98 -5.97 11.65
C LEU A 45 5.98 -5.14 10.83
N ALA A 46 5.84 -3.84 11.14
CA ALA A 46 5.01 -2.94 10.35
C ALA A 46 5.51 -2.82 8.90
N LEU A 47 6.83 -2.75 8.70
CA LEU A 47 7.43 -2.77 7.37
C LEU A 47 7.24 -4.12 6.67
N ALA A 48 7.50 -5.23 7.36
CA ALA A 48 7.30 -6.56 6.80
C ALA A 48 5.86 -6.76 6.29
N PHE A 49 4.86 -6.36 7.08
CA PHE A 49 3.47 -6.42 6.64
C PHE A 49 3.18 -5.57 5.39
N ALA A 50 3.81 -4.40 5.26
CA ALA A 50 3.66 -3.57 4.08
C ALA A 50 4.29 -4.25 2.85
N GLN A 51 5.50 -4.81 3.01
CA GLN A 51 6.20 -5.54 1.96
C GLN A 51 5.41 -6.77 1.49
N ASP A 52 4.90 -7.57 2.43
CA ASP A 52 4.08 -8.75 2.13
C ASP A 52 2.80 -8.37 1.38
N THR A 53 2.16 -7.25 1.77
CA THR A 53 0.96 -6.74 1.10
C THR A 53 1.28 -6.31 -0.33
N VAL A 54 2.38 -5.59 -0.55
CA VAL A 54 2.82 -5.15 -1.89
C VAL A 54 3.20 -6.35 -2.76
N ALA A 55 3.93 -7.31 -2.21
CA ALA A 55 4.31 -8.54 -2.93
C ALA A 55 3.06 -9.33 -3.35
N ALA A 56 2.09 -9.49 -2.45
CA ALA A 56 0.83 -10.15 -2.77
C ALA A 56 0.05 -9.39 -3.85
N ALA A 57 -0.02 -8.05 -3.76
CA ALA A 57 -0.67 -7.23 -4.79
C ALA A 57 0.00 -7.38 -6.17
N LEU A 58 1.33 -7.33 -6.24
CA LEU A 58 2.09 -7.49 -7.48
C LEU A 58 1.97 -8.90 -8.08
N SER A 59 1.59 -9.90 -7.29
CA SER A 59 1.30 -11.26 -7.80
C SER A 59 -0.06 -11.37 -8.52
N CYS A 60 -0.94 -10.39 -8.35
CA CYS A 60 -2.26 -10.38 -9.00
C CYS A 60 -2.13 -9.95 -10.46
N ALA A 61 -2.53 -10.80 -11.41
CA ALA A 61 -2.42 -10.54 -12.85
C ALA A 61 -3.11 -9.24 -13.34
N ARG A 62 -4.08 -8.73 -12.58
CA ARG A 62 -4.81 -7.50 -12.91
C ARG A 62 -4.19 -6.23 -12.32
N VAL A 63 -3.22 -6.36 -11.40
CA VAL A 63 -2.49 -5.23 -10.85
C VAL A 63 -1.37 -4.87 -11.81
N ARG A 64 -1.45 -3.68 -12.40
CA ARG A 64 -0.42 -3.16 -13.30
C ARG A 64 0.79 -2.66 -12.50
N ASP A 65 0.53 -1.89 -11.46
CA ASP A 65 1.55 -1.28 -10.62
C ASP A 65 1.00 -0.97 -9.22
N VAL A 66 1.92 -0.81 -8.27
CA VAL A 66 1.62 -0.43 -6.89
C VAL A 66 2.41 0.83 -6.55
N VAL A 67 1.70 1.86 -6.09
CA VAL A 67 2.28 3.11 -5.59
C VAL A 67 2.14 3.15 -4.09
N VAL A 68 3.26 3.09 -3.36
CA VAL A 68 3.26 3.28 -1.92
C VAL A 68 3.37 4.77 -1.62
N VAL A 69 2.40 5.30 -0.87
CA VAL A 69 2.38 6.71 -0.46
C VAL A 69 2.71 6.77 1.03
N THR A 70 3.79 7.44 1.37
CA THR A 70 4.23 7.71 2.75
C THR A 70 4.53 9.20 2.88
N ASP A 71 4.44 9.72 4.10
CA ASP A 71 4.73 11.10 4.48
C ASP A 71 6.23 11.44 4.48
#